data_AF-A0A1J3E3E1-F1
#
_entry.id   AF-A0A1J3E3E1-F1
#
_cell.length_a   1.000
_cell.length_b   1.000
_cell.length_c   1.000
_cell.angle_alpha   90.00
_cell.angle_beta   90.00
_cell.angle_gamma   90.00
#
_symmetry.space_group_name_H-M   'P 1'
#
loop_
_entity.id
_entity.type
_entity.pdbx_description
1 polymer ?
#
loop_
_entity_poly.entity_id
_entity_poly.type
_entity_poly.pdbx_seq_one_letter_code
_entity_poly.pdbx_strand_id
1 'polypeptide(L)'
;KIQSIDSQMESTANNNIREDAVSQVLGKDKPGRVRGLGRGITATKLAFLQARDAHVQKLEATQARLLSELEDLKLVVRDLAGKKNVVDDVACQP
;
A
#
# COMPACT_ATOMS: atom_id res chain seq x y z
N LYS A 1 30.85 -6.06 10.64
CA LYS A 1 29.55 -6.22 9.96
C LYS A 1 28.55 -5.34 10.70
N ILE A 2 28.25 -4.15 10.18
CA ILE A 2 27.33 -3.21 10.83
C ILE A 2 25.92 -3.67 10.49
N GLN A 3 25.10 -3.96 11.51
CA GLN A 3 23.70 -4.28 11.32
C GLN A 3 22.96 -2.99 10.94
N SER A 4 22.26 -3.00 9.80
CA SER A 4 21.49 -1.86 9.32
C SER A 4 20.35 -1.56 10.31
N ILE A 5 20.40 -0.37 10.89
CA ILE A 5 19.50 0.14 11.92
C ILE A 5 18.08 0.38 11.38
N ASP A 6 17.92 0.39 10.06
CA ASP A 6 16.65 0.70 9.38
C ASP A 6 15.55 -0.33 9.67
N SER A 7 15.89 -1.61 9.94
CA SER A 7 14.86 -2.64 10.21
C SER A 7 14.20 -2.53 11.59
N GLN A 8 14.75 -1.76 12.54
CA GLN A 8 14.19 -1.68 13.90
C GLN A 8 13.20 -0.51 14.08
N MET A 9 13.19 0.48 13.19
CA MET A 9 12.34 1.67 13.31
C MET A 9 10.89 1.43 12.89
N GLU A 10 10.60 0.35 12.16
CA GLU A 10 9.25 -0.01 11.71
C GLU A 10 8.39 -0.62 12.85
N SER A 11 9.00 -1.05 13.96
CA SER A 11 8.32 -1.89 14.96
C SER A 11 7.68 -1.12 16.13
N THR A 12 7.55 0.21 16.04
CA THR A 12 6.84 1.02 17.05
C THR A 12 5.49 1.59 16.59
N ALA A 13 4.93 1.07 15.50
CA ALA A 13 3.66 1.58 14.95
C ALA A 13 2.42 1.18 15.79
N ASN A 14 2.53 0.18 16.69
CA ASN A 14 1.37 -0.40 17.39
C ASN A 14 1.33 -0.10 18.90
N ASN A 15 2.38 0.46 19.47
CA ASN A 15 2.39 0.94 20.85
C ASN A 15 1.63 2.26 20.86
N ASN A 16 0.48 2.27 21.55
CA ASN A 16 -0.35 3.43 21.81
C ASN A 16 0.54 4.66 22.09
N ILE A 17 0.71 5.55 21.10
CA ILE A 17 1.70 6.64 21.16
C ILE A 17 1.42 7.64 22.29
N ARG A 18 0.23 7.56 22.88
CA ARG A 18 -0.21 8.30 24.05
C ARG A 18 0.32 7.73 25.37
N GLU A 19 0.82 6.50 25.36
CA GLU A 19 1.26 5.71 26.51
C GLU A 19 2.69 5.20 26.30
N ASP A 20 3.55 6.06 25.73
CA ASP A 20 4.97 5.75 25.63
C ASP A 20 5.61 5.63 27.04
N ALA A 21 6.77 4.97 27.11
CA ALA A 21 7.47 4.77 28.38
C ALA A 21 7.78 6.10 29.09
N VAL A 22 8.02 7.16 28.32
CA VAL A 22 8.30 8.51 28.85
C VAL A 22 7.06 9.11 29.51
N SER A 23 5.86 8.86 28.99
CA SER A 23 4.58 9.31 29.52
C SER A 23 4.21 8.59 30.80
N GLN A 24 4.72 7.37 31.03
CA GLN A 24 4.57 6.67 32.31
C GLN A 24 5.39 7.33 33.43
N VAL A 25 6.56 7.87 33.09
CA VAL A 25 7.48 8.49 34.06
C VAL A 25 7.18 9.98 34.27
N LEU A 26 6.95 10.73 33.18
CA LEU A 26 6.78 12.18 33.19
C LEU A 26 5.31 12.63 33.14
N GLY A 27 4.38 11.68 33.03
CA GLY A 27 2.96 11.94 32.83
C GLY A 27 2.59 12.18 31.37
N LYS A 28 1.28 12.17 31.12
CA LYS A 28 0.70 12.35 29.78
C LYS A 28 1.02 13.73 29.21
N ASP A 29 1.16 13.79 27.89
CA ASP A 29 1.32 15.07 27.21
C ASP A 29 0.09 15.97 27.32
N LYS A 30 0.31 17.28 27.11
CA LYS A 30 -0.78 18.25 27.01
C LYS A 30 -1.73 17.82 25.88
N PRO A 31 -3.06 18.02 26.05
CA PRO A 31 -4.03 17.69 25.03
C PRO A 31 -3.62 18.22 23.65
N GLY A 32 -3.64 17.35 22.64
CA GLY A 32 -3.30 17.72 21.28
C GLY A 32 -1.80 17.72 20.93
N ARG A 33 -0.90 17.37 21.85
CA ARG A 33 0.53 17.18 21.51
C ARG A 33 0.90 15.70 21.55
N VAL A 34 1.68 15.25 20.57
CA VAL A 34 2.32 13.94 20.57
C VAL A 34 3.84 14.12 20.65
N ARG A 35 4.46 13.70 21.75
CA ARG A 35 5.92 13.72 21.93
C ARG A 35 6.61 12.95 20.81
N GLY A 36 7.76 13.47 20.40
CA GLY A 36 8.58 12.86 19.34
C GLY A 36 8.08 13.14 17.91
N LEU A 37 6.87 13.65 17.70
CA LEU A 37 6.28 13.87 16.37
C LEU A 37 6.40 15.32 15.85
N GLY A 38 7.31 16.12 16.40
CA GLY A 38 7.51 17.51 15.97
C GLY A 38 6.44 18.49 16.46
N ARG A 39 6.55 19.76 16.04
CA ARG A 39 5.68 20.84 16.53
C ARG A 39 4.30 20.76 15.86
N GLY A 40 3.24 20.81 16.67
CA GLY A 40 1.86 20.95 16.17
C GLY A 40 1.20 19.67 15.63
N ILE A 41 1.84 18.51 15.80
CA ILE A 41 1.24 17.21 15.53
C ILE A 41 0.37 16.78 16.71
N THR A 42 -0.87 16.43 16.37
CA THR A 42 -1.89 15.97 17.31
C THR A 42 -2.28 14.52 16.98
N ALA A 43 -2.83 13.79 17.94
CA ALA A 43 -3.29 12.42 17.71
C ALA A 43 -4.33 12.34 16.58
N THR A 44 -5.24 13.32 16.49
CA THR A 44 -6.24 13.39 15.43
C THR A 44 -5.61 13.61 14.06
N LYS A 45 -4.59 14.48 13.95
CA LYS A 45 -3.85 14.67 12.71
C LYS A 45 -3.14 13.38 12.29
N LEU A 46 -2.55 12.66 13.24
CA LEU A 46 -1.91 11.37 12.96
C LEU A 46 -2.92 10.34 12.44
N ALA A 47 -4.07 10.19 13.11
CA ALA A 47 -5.11 9.26 12.70
C ALA A 47 -5.64 9.57 11.28
N PHE A 48 -5.79 10.86 10.94
CA PHE A 48 -6.17 11.27 9.59
C PHE A 48 -5.11 10.89 8.55
N LEU A 49 -3.83 11.13 8.84
CA LEU A 49 -2.73 10.75 7.94
C LEU A 49 -2.68 9.23 7.74
N GLN A 50 -2.81 8.45 8.81
CA GLN A 50 -2.85 6.98 8.74
C GLN A 50 -4.03 6.49 7.89
N ALA A 51 -5.23 7.04 8.09
CA ALA A 51 -6.40 6.68 7.29
C ALA A 51 -6.22 7.03 5.80
N ARG A 52 -5.61 8.19 5.51
CA ARG A 52 -5.25 8.60 4.16
C ARG A 52 -4.25 7.63 3.53
N ASP A 53 -3.19 7.27 4.25
CA ASP A 53 -2.14 6.39 3.74
C ASP A 53 -2.69 4.99 3.46
N ALA A 54 -3.53 4.44 4.36
CA ALA A 54 -4.22 3.17 4.13
C ALA A 54 -5.15 3.22 2.89
N HIS A 55 -5.82 4.35 2.68
CA HIS A 55 -6.66 4.55 1.49
C HIS A 55 -5.83 4.58 0.20
N VAL A 56 -4.68 5.27 0.21
CA VAL A 56 -3.76 5.30 -0.94
C VAL A 56 -3.22 3.90 -1.25
N GLN A 57 -2.77 3.16 -0.24
CA GLN A 57 -2.32 1.77 -0.42
C GLN A 57 -3.42 0.88 -1.03
N LYS A 58 -4.68 1.07 -0.61
CA LYS A 58 -5.81 0.35 -1.21
C LYS A 58 -5.98 0.71 -2.69
N LEU A 59 -5.89 2.00 -3.03
CA LEU A 59 -5.98 2.45 -4.42
C LEU A 59 -4.86 1.86 -5.28
N GLU A 60 -3.62 1.91 -4.80
CA GLU A 60 -2.45 1.34 -5.49
C GLU A 60 -2.62 -0.17 -5.72
N ALA A 61 -3.09 -0.92 -4.71
CA ALA A 61 -3.37 -2.34 -4.85
C ALA A 61 -4.47 -2.63 -5.88
N THR A 62 -5.55 -1.83 -5.90
CA THR A 62 -6.60 -1.98 -6.92
C THR A 62 -6.11 -1.64 -8.31
N GLN A 63 -5.25 -0.64 -8.45
CA GLN A 63 -4.68 -0.25 -9.74
C GLN A 63 -3.77 -1.34 -10.29
N ALA A 64 -2.90 -1.92 -9.45
CA ALA A 64 -2.04 -3.04 -9.85
C ALA A 64 -2.86 -4.24 -10.34
N ARG A 65 -3.95 -4.58 -9.62
CA ARG A 65 -4.86 -5.65 -10.02
C ARG A 65 -5.52 -5.39 -11.38
N LEU A 66 -6.08 -4.19 -11.59
CA LEU A 66 -6.75 -3.85 -12.84
C LEU A 66 -5.80 -3.84 -14.04
N LEU A 67 -4.56 -3.41 -13.84
CA LEU A 67 -3.54 -3.47 -14.89
C LEU A 67 -3.24 -4.93 -15.29
N SER A 68 -3.11 -5.84 -14.32
CA SER A 68 -2.94 -7.28 -14.58
C SER A 68 -4.12 -7.85 -15.36
N GLU A 69 -5.36 -7.57 -14.93
CA GLU A 69 -6.57 -8.05 -15.62
C GLU A 69 -6.66 -7.53 -17.06
N LEU A 70 -6.22 -6.28 -17.31
CA LEU A 70 -6.15 -5.71 -18.66
C LEU A 70 -5.07 -6.38 -19.53
N GLU A 71 -3.93 -6.73 -18.97
CA GLU A 71 -2.87 -7.44 -19.69
C GLU A 71 -3.31 -8.86 -20.08
N ASP A 72 -3.95 -9.58 -19.16
CA ASP A 72 -4.53 -10.90 -19.41
C ASP A 72 -5.60 -10.84 -20.50
N LEU A 73 -6.49 -9.85 -20.43
CA LEU A 73 -7.52 -9.66 -21.44
C LEU A 73 -6.91 -9.36 -22.82
N LYS A 74 -5.87 -8.51 -22.89
CA LYS A 74 -5.13 -8.24 -24.13
C LYS A 74 -4.50 -9.50 -24.71
N LEU A 75 -3.95 -10.38 -23.87
CA LEU A 75 -3.41 -11.67 -24.30
C LEU A 75 -4.49 -12.54 -24.92
N VAL A 76 -5.62 -12.74 -24.24
CA VAL A 76 -6.75 -13.54 -24.74
C VAL A 76 -7.28 -13.01 -26.07
N VAL A 77 -7.42 -11.67 -26.20
CA VAL A 77 -7.89 -11.06 -27.45
C VAL A 77 -6.92 -11.29 -28.60
N ARG A 78 -5.60 -11.16 -28.36
CA ARG A 78 -4.58 -11.47 -29.37
C ARG A 78 -4.62 -12.93 -29.80
N ASP A 79 -4.73 -13.86 -28.84
CA ASP A 79 -4.79 -15.29 -29.12
C ASP A 79 -6.01 -15.66 -29.96
N LEU A 80 -7.17 -15.07 -29.65
CA LEU A 80 -8.40 -15.31 -30.39
C LEU A 80 -8.36 -14.70 -31.79
N ALA A 81 -7.83 -13.49 -31.93
CA ALA A 81 -7.61 -12.85 -33.23
C ALA A 81 -6.61 -13.61 -34.10
N GLY A 82 -5.53 -14.15 -33.50
CA GLY A 82 -4.56 -15.00 -34.19
C GLY A 82 -5.15 -16.32 -34.66
N LYS A 83 -6.01 -16.97 -33.84
CA LYS A 83 -6.69 -18.22 -34.20
C LYS A 83 -7.67 -18.07 -35.37
N LYS A 84 -8.33 -16.92 -35.50
CA LYS A 84 -9.28 -16.68 -36.60
C LYS A 84 -8.63 -16.81 -37.98
N ASN A 85 -7.39 -16.36 -38.14
CA ASN A 85 -6.68 -16.41 -39.42
C ASN A 85 -6.27 -17.83 -39.87
N VAL A 86 -6.22 -18.82 -38.95
CA VAL A 86 -5.80 -20.19 -39.29
C VAL A 86 -6.97 -21.04 -39.79
N VAL A 87 -8.20 -20.74 -39.36
CA VAL A 87 -9.39 -21.54 -39.73
C VAL A 87 -9.84 -21.23 -41.16
N ASP A 88 -9.60 -20.02 -41.66
CA ASP A 88 -9.95 -19.62 -43.03
C ASP A 88 -9.03 -20.25 -44.09
N ASP A 89 -7.80 -20.68 -43.74
CA ASP A 89 -6.86 -21.36 -44.65
C ASP A 89 -7.07 -22.90 -44.73
N VAL A 90 -7.77 -23.50 -43.77
CA VAL A 90 -8.03 -24.96 -43.74
C VAL A 90 -9.31 -25.37 -44.49
N ALA A 91 -10.12 -24.40 -44.94
CA ALA A 91 -11.33 -24.66 -45.74
C ALA A 91 -11.06 -24.84 -47.25
N CYS A 92 -9.79 -24.77 -47.69
CA CYS A 92 -9.40 -24.91 -49.09
C CYS A 92 -8.24 -25.90 -49.25
N GLN A 93 -8.50 -27.20 -49.06
CA GLN A 93 -7.68 -28.25 -49.66
C GLN A 93 -8.59 -29.26 -50.37
N PRO A 94 -8.29 -29.64 -51.64
CA PRO A 94 -9.09 -30.55 -52.46
C PRO A 94 -9.05 -32.00 -51.97
#